data_AF-A0A7Y4R9H5-F1
#
_entry.id   AF-A0A7Y4R9H5-F1
#
_cell.length_a   1.000
_cell.length_b   1.000
_cell.length_c   1.000
_cell.angle_alpha   90.00
_cell.angle_beta   90.00
_cell.angle_gamma   90.00
#
_symmetry.space_group_name_H-M   'P 1'
#
loop_
_entity.id
_entity.type
_entity.pdbx_description
1 polymer ?
#
loop_
_entity_poly.entity_id
_entity_poly.type
_entity_poly.pdbx_seq_one_letter_code
_entity_poly.pdbx_strand_id
1 'polypeptide(L)'
;MRNTRYSDDEIVLCTYAALSNADDFGGVEAIHSLGRRSRGSIVLKIRNIAAMLDERKIPRENLVSPLSGRPPGQNGRSTDWDRVTQLVELSSAELLAKCKRIFDQAS
;
A
#
# COMPACT_ATOMS: atom_id res chain seq x y z
N MET A 1 22.29 8.27 1.30
CA MET A 1 21.68 7.06 1.90
C MET A 1 20.34 6.80 1.20
N ARG A 2 20.14 5.65 0.54
CA ARG A 2 18.79 5.28 0.05
C ARG A 2 17.94 4.96 1.27
N ASN A 3 16.92 5.77 1.55
CA ASN A 3 15.97 5.45 2.60
C ASN A 3 15.15 4.23 2.15
N THR A 4 15.46 3.05 2.67
CA THR A 4 14.84 1.79 2.26
C THR A 4 13.45 1.60 2.87
N ARG A 5 13.09 2.35 3.93
CA ARG A 5 11.84 2.19 4.66
C ARG A 5 10.75 3.12 4.15
N TYR A 6 9.59 2.56 3.84
CA TYR A 6 8.41 3.32 3.46
C TYR A 6 7.95 4.20 4.63
N SER A 7 7.66 5.49 4.34
CA SER A 7 7.05 6.41 5.31
C SER A 7 5.60 6.04 5.57
N ASP A 8 5.01 6.56 6.64
CA ASP A 8 3.63 6.24 7.00
C ASP A 8 2.64 6.68 5.91
N ASP A 9 2.84 7.87 5.33
CA ASP A 9 2.05 8.32 4.17
C ASP A 9 2.12 7.34 2.99
N GLU A 10 3.33 6.85 2.66
CA GLU A 10 3.51 5.89 1.57
C GLU A 10 2.83 4.56 1.89
N ILE A 11 2.83 4.12 3.17
CA ILE A 11 2.12 2.92 3.63
C ILE A 11 0.61 3.13 3.53
N VAL A 12 0.07 4.28 3.92
CA VAL A 12 -1.36 4.60 3.80
C VAL A 12 -1.80 4.48 2.34
N LEU A 13 -1.10 5.16 1.43
CA LEU A 13 -1.44 5.17 0.01
C LEU A 13 -1.30 3.77 -0.63
N CYS A 14 -0.21 3.05 -0.34
CA CYS A 14 -0.03 1.70 -0.87
C CYS A 14 -1.04 0.69 -0.29
N THR A 15 -1.52 0.90 0.95
CA THR A 15 -2.53 0.04 1.58
C THR A 15 -3.90 0.26 0.95
N TYR A 16 -4.30 1.52 0.73
CA TYR A 16 -5.55 1.81 -0.01
C TYR A 16 -5.51 1.21 -1.41
N ALA A 17 -4.42 1.42 -2.16
CA ALA A 17 -4.25 0.86 -3.50
C ALA A 17 -4.24 -0.68 -3.55
N ALA A 18 -3.98 -1.35 -2.43
CA ALA A 18 -4.07 -2.81 -2.33
C ALA A 18 -5.49 -3.29 -1.99
N LEU A 19 -6.25 -2.51 -1.23
CA LEU A 19 -7.63 -2.81 -0.81
C LEU A 19 -8.68 -2.44 -1.87
N SER A 20 -8.49 -1.28 -2.51
CA SER A 20 -9.47 -0.59 -3.35
C SER A 20 -8.84 0.07 -4.57
N ASN A 21 -9.65 0.78 -5.36
CA ASN A 21 -9.20 1.46 -6.58
C ASN A 21 -8.28 2.66 -6.31
N ALA A 22 -6.99 2.52 -6.60
CA ALA A 22 -6.01 3.59 -6.42
C ALA A 22 -6.33 4.86 -7.23
N ASP A 23 -7.12 4.78 -8.30
CA ASP A 23 -7.52 5.93 -9.10
C ASP A 23 -8.33 6.96 -8.30
N ASP A 24 -8.96 6.57 -7.18
CA ASP A 24 -9.72 7.46 -6.28
C ASP A 24 -8.88 8.60 -5.68
N PHE A 25 -7.55 8.46 -5.68
CA PHE A 25 -6.61 9.49 -5.24
C PHE A 25 -5.54 9.84 -6.31
N GLY A 26 -5.67 9.33 -7.55
CA GLY A 26 -4.71 9.60 -8.64
C GLY A 26 -3.70 8.47 -8.91
N GLY A 27 -3.91 7.29 -8.34
CA GLY A 27 -3.22 6.07 -8.72
C GLY A 27 -1.74 6.02 -8.29
N VAL A 28 -0.99 5.10 -8.93
CA VAL A 28 0.45 4.92 -8.68
C VAL A 28 1.25 6.20 -8.96
N GLU A 29 0.82 7.00 -9.93
CA GLU A 29 1.50 8.25 -10.28
C GLU A 29 1.41 9.30 -9.18
N ALA A 30 0.28 9.38 -8.45
CA ALA A 30 0.16 10.25 -7.28
C ALA A 30 1.13 9.85 -6.16
N ILE A 31 1.35 8.55 -5.94
CA ILE A 31 2.36 8.09 -4.97
C ILE A 31 3.78 8.43 -5.46
N HIS A 32 4.03 8.27 -6.76
CA HIS A 32 5.32 8.54 -7.37
C HIS A 32 5.70 10.03 -7.32
N SER A 33 4.73 10.93 -7.47
CA SER A 33 4.95 12.39 -7.45
C SER A 33 5.46 12.91 -6.11
N LEU A 34 5.30 12.15 -5.01
CA LEU A 34 5.95 12.44 -3.72
C LEU A 34 7.48 12.40 -3.79
N GLY A 35 8.07 11.93 -4.89
CA GLY A 35 9.51 12.04 -5.20
C GLY A 35 10.42 11.07 -4.46
N ARG A 36 9.86 10.23 -3.57
CA ARG A 36 10.62 9.35 -2.67
C ARG A 36 10.91 7.96 -3.25
N ARG A 37 10.10 7.49 -4.21
CA ARG A 37 10.11 6.09 -4.70
C ARG A 37 9.99 6.01 -6.21
N SER A 38 10.59 4.98 -6.81
CA SER A 38 10.32 4.63 -8.21
C SER A 38 8.96 3.95 -8.34
N ARG A 39 8.33 4.09 -9.52
CA ARG A 39 7.07 3.40 -9.89
C ARG A 39 7.14 1.90 -9.61
N GLY A 40 8.23 1.24 -10.03
CA GLY A 40 8.43 -0.19 -9.81
C GLY A 40 8.46 -0.56 -8.33
N SER A 41 9.07 0.26 -7.48
CA SER A 41 9.08 0.04 -6.02
C SER A 41 7.66 0.15 -5.45
N ILE A 42 6.90 1.17 -5.86
CA ILE A 42 5.52 1.40 -5.41
C ILE A 42 4.63 0.21 -5.80
N VAL A 43 4.65 -0.20 -7.07
CA VAL A 43 3.88 -1.36 -7.56
C VAL A 43 4.27 -2.62 -6.78
N LEU A 44 5.57 -2.85 -6.57
CA LEU A 44 6.04 -4.00 -5.80
C LEU A 44 5.50 -3.98 -4.36
N LYS A 45 5.47 -2.81 -3.73
CA LYS A 45 4.93 -2.64 -2.37
C LYS A 45 3.43 -2.90 -2.31
N ILE A 46 2.65 -2.36 -3.24
CA ILE A 46 1.20 -2.59 -3.33
C ILE A 46 0.91 -4.08 -3.48
N ARG A 47 1.60 -4.76 -4.41
CA ARG A 47 1.43 -6.20 -4.64
C ARG A 47 1.88 -7.04 -3.45
N ASN A 48 2.89 -6.58 -2.71
CA ASN A 48 3.30 -7.21 -1.45
C ASN A 48 2.19 -7.09 -0.40
N ILE A 49 1.61 -5.91 -0.22
CA ILE A 49 0.48 -5.70 0.70
C ILE A 49 -0.72 -6.56 0.29
N ALA A 50 -1.08 -6.59 -1.00
CA ALA A 50 -2.14 -7.46 -1.50
C ALA A 50 -1.91 -8.94 -1.15
N ALA A 51 -0.68 -9.44 -1.27
CA ALA A 51 -0.35 -10.79 -0.82
C ALA A 51 -0.52 -10.97 0.70
N MET A 52 -0.17 -9.98 1.51
CA MET A 52 -0.37 -10.04 2.97
C MET A 52 -1.85 -10.10 3.36
N LEU A 53 -2.70 -9.34 2.65
CA LEU A 53 -4.15 -9.33 2.81
C LEU A 53 -4.74 -10.70 2.45
N ASP A 54 -4.32 -11.27 1.31
CA ASP A 54 -4.76 -12.59 0.85
C ASP A 54 -4.35 -13.70 1.85
N GLU A 55 -3.11 -13.67 2.35
CA GLU A 55 -2.62 -14.62 3.37
C GLU A 55 -3.45 -14.58 4.65
N ARG A 56 -4.03 -13.42 4.98
CA ARG A 56 -4.85 -13.18 6.17
C ARG A 56 -6.35 -13.23 5.90
N LYS A 57 -6.75 -13.59 4.67
CA LYS A 57 -8.15 -13.68 4.22
C LYS A 57 -8.93 -12.38 4.39
N ILE A 58 -8.25 -11.24 4.22
CA ILE A 58 -8.87 -9.92 4.26
C ILE A 58 -9.43 -9.61 2.87
N PRO A 59 -10.75 -9.34 2.73
CA PRO A 59 -11.36 -9.01 1.45
C PRO A 59 -10.78 -7.73 0.84
N ARG A 60 -10.64 -7.72 -0.48
CA ARG A 60 -10.20 -6.57 -1.29
C ARG A 60 -10.82 -6.63 -2.68
N GLU A 61 -10.83 -5.51 -3.40
CA GLU A 61 -11.46 -5.37 -4.73
C GLU A 61 -10.75 -6.13 -5.86
N ASN A 62 -9.65 -6.84 -5.58
CA ASN A 62 -8.89 -7.66 -6.54
C ASN A 62 -8.35 -6.93 -7.79
N LEU A 63 -8.23 -5.60 -7.73
CA LEU A 63 -7.74 -4.76 -8.83
C LEU A 63 -6.23 -4.89 -9.09
N VAL A 64 -5.49 -5.38 -8.10
CA VAL A 64 -4.05 -5.62 -8.20
C VAL A 64 -3.74 -7.10 -7.98
N SER A 65 -2.87 -7.66 -8.83
CA SER A 65 -2.41 -9.04 -8.63
C SER A 65 -1.41 -9.13 -7.48
N PRO A 66 -1.62 -10.01 -6.49
CA PRO A 66 -0.70 -10.17 -5.37
C PRO A 66 0.66 -10.66 -5.89
N LEU A 67 1.71 -10.48 -5.09
CA LEU A 67 2.97 -11.14 -5.41
C LEU A 67 2.81 -12.66 -5.32
N SER A 68 3.24 -13.37 -6.36
CA SER A 68 3.26 -14.83 -6.40
C SER A 68 4.54 -15.39 -5.75
N GLY A 69 4.47 -16.64 -5.30
CA GLY A 69 5.57 -17.37 -4.66
C GLY A 69 5.89 -16.88 -3.24
N ARG A 70 6.29 -17.78 -2.34
CA ARG A 70 6.93 -17.40 -1.07
C ARG A 70 8.45 -17.41 -1.28
N PRO A 71 9.21 -16.41 -0.79
CA PRO A 71 10.66 -16.56 -0.72
C PRO A 71 11.00 -17.81 0.09
N PRO A 72 11.84 -18.73 -0.41
CA PRO A 72 12.22 -19.93 0.33
C PRO A 72 12.80 -19.53 1.70
N GLY A 73 12.30 -20.12 2.79
CA GLY A 73 12.88 -19.96 4.13
C GLY A 73 12.49 -18.70 4.92
N GLN A 74 11.53 -17.87 4.46
CA GLN A 74 11.05 -16.72 5.24
C GLN A 74 9.65 -16.93 5.81
N ASN A 75 9.48 -16.65 7.10
CA ASN A 75 8.20 -16.62 7.81
C ASN A 75 7.36 -15.42 7.33
N GLY A 76 6.65 -15.59 6.22
CA GLY A 76 5.67 -14.64 5.70
C GLY A 76 6.23 -13.31 5.17
N ARG A 77 5.56 -12.75 4.17
CA ARG A 77 5.76 -11.33 3.83
C ARG A 77 5.11 -10.52 4.95
N SER A 78 5.87 -10.06 5.93
CA SER A 78 5.30 -9.30 7.08
C SER A 78 5.80 -7.86 7.14
N THR A 79 6.38 -7.35 6.06
CA THR A 79 6.95 -6.00 6.02
C THR A 79 5.87 -4.95 6.24
N ASP A 80 5.96 -4.25 7.36
CA ASP A 80 5.07 -3.16 7.79
C ASP A 80 3.65 -3.60 8.17
N TRP A 81 3.45 -4.88 8.49
CA TRP A 81 2.13 -5.42 8.83
C TRP A 81 1.47 -4.68 9.99
N ASP A 82 2.23 -4.29 11.03
CA ASP A 82 1.70 -3.56 12.19
C ASP A 82 1.06 -2.21 11.81
N ARG A 83 1.53 -1.59 10.72
CA ARG A 83 0.95 -0.35 10.18
C ARG A 83 -0.23 -0.65 9.26
N VAL A 84 -0.10 -1.68 8.42
CA VAL A 84 -1.17 -2.12 7.51
C VAL A 84 -2.42 -2.56 8.29
N THR A 85 -2.25 -3.33 9.37
CA THR A 85 -3.39 -3.87 10.13
C THR A 85 -4.27 -2.78 10.73
N GLN A 86 -3.67 -1.67 11.20
CA GLN A 86 -4.41 -0.52 11.72
C GLN A 86 -5.23 0.20 10.64
N LEU A 87 -4.79 0.12 9.38
CA LEU A 87 -5.47 0.75 8.25
C LEU A 87 -6.60 -0.12 7.70
N VAL A 88 -6.48 -1.44 7.82
CA VAL A 88 -7.52 -2.39 7.39
C VAL A 88 -8.75 -2.34 8.30
N GLU A 89 -8.60 -1.90 9.55
CA GLU A 89 -9.72 -1.69 10.48
C GLU A 89 -10.58 -0.47 10.14
N LEU A 90 -10.08 0.42 9.27
CA LEU A 90 -10.82 1.59 8.81
C LEU A 90 -11.79 1.22 7.69
N SER A 91 -12.90 1.94 7.61
CA SER A 91 -13.74 1.88 6.42
C SER A 91 -13.00 2.42 5.19
N SER A 92 -13.38 1.97 3.99
CA SER A 92 -12.80 2.48 2.74
C SER A 92 -12.89 4.00 2.63
N ALA A 93 -14.00 4.60 3.10
CA ALA A 93 -14.18 6.05 3.10
C ALA A 93 -13.19 6.78 4.03
N GLU A 94 -12.94 6.25 5.23
CA GLU A 94 -11.98 6.82 6.17
C GLU A 94 -10.53 6.71 5.66
N LEU A 95 -10.20 5.57 5.05
CA LEU A 95 -8.89 5.35 4.47
C LEU A 95 -8.66 6.24 3.24
N LEU A 96 -9.68 6.42 2.39
CA LEU A 96 -9.62 7.36 1.27
C LEU A 96 -9.45 8.81 1.75
N ALA A 97 -10.16 9.20 2.79
CA ALA A 97 -10.02 10.53 3.38
C ALA A 97 -8.60 10.78 3.90
N LYS A 98 -7.94 9.76 4.49
CA LYS A 98 -6.52 9.84 4.85
C LYS A 98 -5.63 10.00 3.61
N CYS A 99 -5.88 9.26 2.53
CA CYS A 99 -5.12 9.39 1.28
C CYS A 99 -5.19 10.82 0.72
N LYS A 100 -6.39 11.41 0.65
CA LYS A 100 -6.58 12.77 0.13
C LYS A 100 -5.87 13.83 0.98
N ARG A 101 -5.95 13.73 2.31
CA ARG A 101 -5.26 14.66 3.23
C ARG A 101 -3.75 14.71 3.04
N ILE A 102 -3.11 13.60 2.68
CA ILE A 102 -1.67 13.56 2.41
C ILE A 102 -1.30 14.51 1.26
N PHE A 103 -2.14 14.59 0.23
CA PHE A 103 -1.92 15.48 -0.91
C PHE A 103 -2.33 16.92 -0.63
N ASP A 104 -3.36 17.14 0.17
CA ASP A 104 -3.78 18.48 0.61
C ASP A 104 -2.69 19.18 1.47
N GLN A 105 -1.91 18.41 2.23
CA GLN A 105 -0.78 18.91 3.04
C GLN A 105 0.52 19.11 2.25
N ALA A 106 0.59 18.58 1.03
CA ALA A 106 1.76 18.70 0.14
C ALA A 106 1.64 19.86 -0.86
N SER A 107 0.52 20.59 -0.82
CA SER A 107 0.19 21.72 -1.71
C SER A 107 0.49 23.08 -1.08
#